data_AF-A0A354PBA1-F1
#
_entry.id   AF-A0A354PBA1-F1
#
_cell.length_a   1.000
_cell.length_b   1.000
_cell.length_c   1.000
_cell.angle_alpha   90.00
_cell.angle_beta   90.00
_cell.angle_gamma   90.00
#
_symmetry.space_group_name_H-M   'P 1'
#
loop_
_entity.id
_entity.type
_entity.pdbx_description
1 polymer ?
#
loop_
_entity_poly.entity_id
_entity_poly.type
_entity_poly.pdbx_seq_one_letter_code
_entity_poly.pdbx_strand_id
1 'polypeptide(L)'
;MRPRRESEWTMKNENTNPEIESHLTKLAAVCCQSLRGNDEPDSKVVDSLLKSLLMSGFARMGRAPLQHELEQRMKNGPDDKALHHAEEVLGITRSIQKRFDAIKLWESKHPGDDKKNDTKAANYSAATDS
;
A
#
# COMPACT_ATOMS: atom_id res chain seq x y z
N MET A 1 -24.25 -43.23 17.41
CA MET A 1 -23.22 -43.11 16.36
C MET A 1 -23.14 -41.65 15.92
N ARG A 2 -21.99 -40.99 16.08
CA ARG A 2 -21.68 -39.69 15.46
C ARG A 2 -21.06 -39.93 14.08
N PRO A 3 -21.10 -38.93 13.20
CA PRO A 3 -19.88 -38.48 12.57
C PRO A 3 -19.57 -37.03 12.98
N ARG A 4 -18.31 -36.86 13.41
CA ARG A 4 -17.59 -35.62 13.65
C ARG A 4 -16.74 -35.39 12.39
N ARG A 5 -16.93 -34.30 11.66
CA ARG A 5 -15.99 -33.71 10.70
C ARG A 5 -16.42 -32.24 10.54
N GLU A 6 -15.80 -31.31 11.26
CA GLU A 6 -14.52 -30.66 10.95
C GLU A 6 -14.62 -29.66 9.80
N SER A 7 -14.03 -28.48 10.06
CA SER A 7 -13.64 -27.42 9.12
C SER A 7 -14.76 -26.59 8.48
N GLU A 8 -15.30 -25.66 9.25
CA GLU A 8 -15.71 -24.37 8.70
C GLU A 8 -15.17 -23.25 9.60
N TRP A 9 -13.84 -23.21 9.71
CA TRP A 9 -13.16 -22.01 10.18
C TRP A 9 -13.28 -20.96 9.08
N THR A 10 -14.42 -20.26 9.05
CA THR A 10 -14.44 -18.92 8.51
C THR A 10 -13.61 -18.06 9.46
N MET A 11 -12.28 -18.09 9.28
CA MET A 11 -11.41 -17.02 9.75
C MET A 11 -11.78 -15.77 8.95
N LYS A 12 -12.90 -15.16 9.35
CA LYS A 12 -13.15 -13.76 9.11
C LYS A 12 -11.96 -13.06 9.74
N ASN A 13 -11.04 -12.53 8.91
CA ASN A 13 -9.91 -11.74 9.39
C ASN A 13 -10.49 -10.44 10.00
N GLU A 14 -11.03 -10.51 11.21
CA GLU A 14 -11.60 -9.40 11.97
C GLU A 14 -10.54 -8.37 12.41
N ASN A 15 -9.29 -8.58 12.02
CA ASN A 15 -8.16 -7.71 12.30
C ASN A 15 -7.60 -7.03 11.05
N THR A 16 -8.50 -6.63 10.14
CA THR A 16 -8.12 -6.00 8.88
C THR A 16 -8.58 -4.56 8.89
N ASN A 17 -7.64 -3.61 9.01
CA ASN A 17 -7.96 -2.20 8.86
C ASN A 17 -8.55 -1.98 7.45
N PRO A 18 -9.82 -1.54 7.32
CA PRO A 18 -10.49 -1.37 6.03
C PRO A 18 -9.77 -0.39 5.10
N GLU A 19 -8.99 0.54 5.67
CA GLU A 19 -8.16 1.47 4.89
C GLU A 19 -7.04 0.72 4.15
N ILE A 20 -6.43 -0.30 4.76
CA ILE A 20 -5.39 -1.11 4.11
C ILE A 20 -5.97 -1.82 2.90
N GLU A 21 -7.13 -2.46 3.07
CA GLU A 21 -7.78 -3.18 1.99
C GLU A 21 -8.18 -2.24 0.86
N SER A 22 -8.67 -1.05 1.19
CA SER A 22 -8.96 0.00 0.22
C SER A 22 -7.71 0.43 -0.54
N HIS A 23 -6.59 0.70 0.16
CA HIS A 23 -5.34 1.10 -0.47
C HIS A 23 -4.73 0.00 -1.34
N LEU A 24 -4.73 -1.25 -0.88
CA LEU A 24 -4.24 -2.39 -1.66
C LEU A 24 -5.10 -2.64 -2.90
N THR A 25 -6.42 -2.48 -2.80
CA THR A 25 -7.34 -2.61 -3.94
C THR A 25 -7.12 -1.50 -4.96
N LYS A 26 -6.97 -0.25 -4.51
CA LYS A 26 -6.65 0.89 -5.38
C LYS A 26 -5.30 0.70 -6.06
N LEU A 27 -4.29 0.25 -5.33
CA LEU A 27 -2.96 0.03 -5.88
C LEU A 27 -2.97 -1.09 -6.93
N ALA A 28 -3.65 -2.20 -6.67
CA ALA A 28 -3.84 -3.27 -7.67
C ALA A 28 -4.58 -2.76 -8.91
N ALA A 29 -5.62 -1.93 -8.76
CA ALA A 29 -6.34 -1.34 -9.89
C ALA A 29 -5.45 -0.45 -10.76
N VAL A 30 -4.60 0.39 -10.15
CA VAL A 30 -3.62 1.21 -10.87
C VAL A 30 -2.62 0.34 -11.65
N CYS A 31 -2.17 -0.77 -11.06
CA CYS A 31 -1.29 -1.73 -11.74
C CYS A 31 -1.99 -2.42 -12.93
N CYS A 32 -3.26 -2.82 -12.77
CA CYS A 32 -4.03 -3.41 -13.87
C CYS A 32 -4.29 -2.38 -14.98
N GLN A 33 -4.47 -1.09 -14.66
CA GLN A 33 -4.59 -0.05 -15.66
C GLN A 33 -3.31 0.09 -16.50
N SER A 34 -2.13 0.03 -15.88
CA SER A 34 -0.86 0.04 -16.63
C SER A 34 -0.72 -1.15 -17.59
N LEU A 35 -1.18 -2.34 -17.19
CA LEU A 35 -1.22 -3.52 -18.07
C LEU A 35 -2.20 -3.36 -19.26
N ARG A 36 -3.20 -2.48 -19.14
CA ARG A 36 -4.18 -2.24 -20.22
C ARG A 36 -3.66 -1.27 -21.28
N GLY A 37 -2.96 -0.23 -20.86
CA GLY A 37 -2.55 0.90 -21.70
C GLY A 37 -1.10 0.89 -22.15
N ASN A 38 -0.26 0.00 -21.61
CA ASN A 38 1.20 0.01 -21.78
C ASN A 38 1.88 1.30 -21.26
N ASP A 39 1.16 2.05 -20.41
CA ASP A 39 1.69 3.22 -19.71
C ASP A 39 2.16 2.81 -18.32
N GLU A 40 3.29 3.35 -17.87
CA GLU A 40 3.76 3.12 -16.50
C GLU A 40 2.76 3.72 -15.50
N PRO A 41 2.45 3.03 -14.38
CA PRO A 41 1.54 3.58 -13.39
C PRO A 41 2.07 4.91 -12.85
N ASP A 42 1.18 5.91 -12.68
CA ASP A 42 1.56 7.24 -12.19
C ASP A 42 2.31 7.13 -10.86
N SER A 43 3.61 7.44 -10.91
CA SER A 43 4.51 7.38 -9.77
C SER A 43 4.00 8.15 -8.55
N LYS A 44 3.36 9.31 -8.74
CA LYS A 44 2.84 10.13 -7.62
C LYS A 44 1.67 9.44 -6.93
N VAL A 45 0.78 8.83 -7.71
CA VAL A 45 -0.37 8.08 -7.18
C VAL A 45 0.11 6.84 -6.46
N VAL A 46 1.03 6.08 -7.06
CA VAL A 46 1.64 4.90 -6.44
C VAL A 46 2.31 5.27 -5.12
N ASP A 47 3.19 6.28 -5.10
CA ASP A 47 3.92 6.67 -3.89
C ASP A 47 2.98 7.15 -2.78
N SER A 48 1.92 7.88 -3.12
CA SER A 48 0.89 8.30 -2.16
C SER A 48 0.15 7.12 -1.52
N LEU A 49 -0.20 6.10 -2.32
CA LEU A 49 -0.82 4.87 -1.82
C LEU A 49 0.15 4.05 -0.97
N LEU A 50 1.42 3.97 -1.37
CA LEU A 50 2.47 3.27 -0.61
C LEU A 50 2.72 3.93 0.75
N LYS A 51 2.77 5.26 0.81
CA LYS A 51 2.85 6.00 2.08
C LYS A 51 1.63 5.74 2.95
N SER A 52 0.43 5.78 2.38
CA SER A 52 -0.82 5.49 3.11
C SER A 52 -0.85 4.06 3.67
N LEU A 53 -0.33 3.08 2.92
CA LEU A 53 -0.15 1.70 3.40
C LEU A 53 0.84 1.61 4.55
N LEU A 54 1.96 2.33 4.47
CA LEU A 54 2.94 2.36 5.55
C LEU A 54 2.36 2.99 6.82
N MET A 55 1.64 4.11 6.69
CA MET A 55 1.04 4.85 7.80
C MET A 55 -0.12 4.10 8.46
N SER A 56 -0.91 3.36 7.68
CA SER A 56 -1.95 2.45 8.20
C SER A 56 -1.37 1.19 8.87
N GLY A 57 -0.03 1.06 8.90
CA GLY A 57 0.69 0.06 9.65
C GLY A 57 0.95 -1.24 8.89
N PHE A 58 0.66 -1.32 7.58
CA PHE A 58 0.74 -2.56 6.78
C PHE A 58 2.06 -3.31 7.00
N ALA A 59 3.19 -2.60 7.05
CA ALA A 59 4.52 -3.15 7.26
C ALA A 59 4.75 -3.85 8.62
N ARG A 60 3.84 -3.68 9.59
CA ARG A 60 3.92 -4.21 10.96
C ARG A 60 2.92 -5.35 11.20
N MET A 61 1.90 -5.46 10.36
CA MET A 61 1.06 -6.67 10.33
C MET A 61 1.91 -7.77 9.73
N GLY A 62 2.06 -8.92 10.40
CA GLY A 62 2.79 -10.09 9.90
C GLY A 62 2.15 -10.76 8.67
N ARG A 63 1.68 -9.97 7.71
CA ARG A 63 1.09 -10.34 6.43
C ARG A 63 2.16 -10.72 5.42
N ALA A 64 1.69 -11.26 4.31
CA ALA A 64 2.52 -11.50 3.15
C ALA A 64 3.13 -10.17 2.62
N PRO A 65 4.27 -10.24 1.90
CA PRO A 65 4.86 -9.06 1.25
C PRO A 65 3.85 -8.35 0.35
N LEU A 66 4.02 -7.03 0.19
CA LEU A 66 3.15 -6.20 -0.66
C LEU A 66 3.07 -6.77 -2.09
N GLN A 67 4.20 -7.26 -2.61
CA GLN A 67 4.25 -7.95 -3.90
C GLN A 67 3.19 -9.06 -4.00
N HIS A 68 3.14 -9.95 -3.00
CA HIS A 68 2.24 -11.10 -2.99
C HIS A 68 0.78 -10.68 -2.89
N GLU A 69 0.47 -9.72 -2.01
CA GLU A 69 -0.88 -9.15 -1.88
C GLU A 69 -1.38 -8.55 -3.19
N LEU A 70 -0.52 -7.83 -3.91
CA LEU A 70 -0.85 -7.24 -5.20
C LEU A 70 -1.03 -8.30 -6.27
N GLU A 71 -0.14 -9.28 -6.37
CA GLU A 71 -0.28 -10.39 -7.32
C GLU A 71 -1.60 -11.14 -7.14
N GLN A 72 -1.98 -11.45 -5.90
CA GLN A 72 -3.25 -12.13 -5.61
C GLN A 72 -4.44 -11.25 -6.03
N ARG A 73 -4.43 -9.96 -5.70
CA ARG A 73 -5.53 -9.05 -6.06
C ARG A 73 -5.65 -8.80 -7.55
N MET A 74 -4.52 -8.70 -8.25
CA MET A 74 -4.51 -8.52 -9.69
C MET A 74 -5.05 -9.78 -10.39
N LYS A 75 -4.64 -10.98 -9.95
CA LYS A 75 -5.10 -12.27 -10.50
C LYS A 75 -6.57 -12.57 -10.18
N ASN A 76 -7.03 -12.19 -8.99
CA ASN A 76 -8.43 -12.37 -8.56
C ASN A 76 -9.33 -11.18 -8.94
N GLY A 77 -8.76 -10.17 -9.60
CA GLY A 77 -9.50 -9.00 -10.06
C GLY A 77 -10.40 -9.33 -11.25
N PRO A 78 -11.27 -8.40 -11.65
CA PRO A 78 -12.20 -8.59 -12.78
C PRO A 78 -11.51 -8.59 -14.16
N ASP A 79 -10.17 -8.65 -14.19
CA ASP A 79 -9.38 -8.48 -15.40
C ASP A 79 -8.46 -9.68 -15.63
N ASP A 80 -8.87 -10.55 -16.55
CA ASP A 80 -8.10 -11.73 -16.93
C ASP A 80 -6.75 -11.39 -17.56
N LYS A 81 -6.49 -10.13 -17.95
CA LYS A 81 -5.16 -9.73 -18.44
C LYS A 81 -4.06 -10.05 -17.43
N ALA A 82 -4.31 -9.90 -16.13
CA ALA A 82 -3.30 -10.26 -15.13
C ALA A 82 -2.96 -11.77 -15.14
N LEU A 83 -3.89 -12.63 -15.55
CA LEU A 83 -3.65 -14.07 -15.72
C LEU A 83 -2.83 -14.38 -16.97
N HIS A 84 -3.04 -13.62 -18.04
CA HIS A 84 -2.31 -13.80 -19.32
C HIS A 84 -0.93 -13.13 -19.35
N HIS A 85 -0.69 -12.14 -18.48
CA HIS A 85 0.55 -11.34 -18.44
C HIS A 85 1.35 -11.57 -17.15
N ALA A 86 1.54 -12.83 -16.75
CA ALA A 86 2.14 -13.20 -15.47
C ALA A 86 3.55 -12.61 -15.24
N GLU A 87 4.38 -12.51 -16.29
CA GLU A 87 5.72 -11.92 -16.19
C GLU A 87 5.68 -10.40 -16.00
N GLU A 88 4.79 -9.69 -16.70
CA GLU A 88 4.60 -8.25 -16.54
C GLU A 88 4.05 -7.92 -15.16
N VAL A 89 3.07 -8.71 -14.69
CA VAL A 89 2.54 -8.62 -13.32
C VAL A 89 3.68 -8.74 -12.32
N LEU A 90 4.53 -9.77 -12.45
CA LEU A 90 5.68 -9.98 -11.56
C LEU A 90 6.68 -8.82 -11.63
N GLY A 91 6.92 -8.25 -12.81
CA GLY A 91 7.79 -7.10 -13.00
C GLY A 91 7.26 -5.85 -12.28
N ILE A 92 5.98 -5.53 -12.48
CA ILE A 92 5.31 -4.38 -11.87
C ILE A 92 5.27 -4.54 -10.34
N THR A 93 4.81 -5.69 -9.85
CA THR A 93 4.67 -5.91 -8.39
C THR A 93 6.03 -5.90 -7.69
N ARG A 94 7.09 -6.42 -8.32
CA ARG A 94 8.46 -6.33 -7.80
C ARG A 94 8.97 -4.90 -7.77
N SER A 95 8.68 -4.09 -8.80
CA SER A 95 9.02 -2.66 -8.82
C SER A 95 8.36 -1.92 -7.66
N ILE A 96 7.08 -2.18 -7.43
CA ILE A 96 6.30 -1.56 -6.35
C ILE A 96 6.81 -1.99 -4.97
N GLN A 97 7.13 -3.27 -4.78
CA GLN A 97 7.74 -3.76 -3.54
C GLN A 97 9.04 -3.02 -3.22
N LYS A 98 9.93 -2.86 -4.21
CA LYS A 98 11.18 -2.11 -4.04
C LYS A 98 10.94 -0.66 -3.63
N ARG A 99 9.94 0.01 -4.23
CA ARG A 99 9.56 1.39 -3.85
C ARG A 99 9.04 1.43 -2.42
N PHE A 100 8.19 0.49 -2.03
CA PHE A 100 7.67 0.39 -0.67
C PHE A 100 8.78 0.19 0.37
N ASP A 101 9.74 -0.70 0.09
CA ASP A 101 10.88 -0.95 0.96
C ASP A 101 11.78 0.29 1.08
N ALA A 102 11.97 1.03 -0.01
CA ALA A 102 12.71 2.30 0.00
C ALA A 102 12.03 3.36 0.87
N ILE A 103 10.70 3.54 0.75
CA ILE A 103 9.93 4.47 1.58
C ILE A 103 10.02 4.05 3.05
N LYS A 104 9.77 2.77 3.35
CA LYS A 104 9.87 2.23 4.71
C LYS A 104 11.25 2.49 5.34
N LEU A 105 12.31 2.29 4.56
CA LEU A 105 13.68 2.55 5.02
C LEU A 105 13.93 4.04 5.26
N TRP A 106 13.44 4.90 4.36
CA TRP A 106 13.60 6.35 4.48
C TRP A 106 12.90 6.90 5.72
N GLU A 107 11.64 6.50 5.96
CA GLU A 107 10.85 6.88 7.14
C GLU A 107 11.50 6.40 8.45
N SER A 108 12.09 5.21 8.43
CA SER A 108 12.81 4.68 9.60
C SER A 108 14.08 5.49 9.92
N LYS A 109 14.69 6.13 8.92
CA LYS A 109 15.89 6.96 9.05
C LYS A 109 15.59 8.43 9.38
N HIS A 110 14.38 8.91 9.06
CA HIS A 110 13.97 10.31 9.28
C HIS A 110 12.64 10.39 10.06
N PRO A 111 12.58 9.84 11.29
CA PRO A 111 11.35 9.90 12.09
C PRO A 111 11.04 11.35 12.45
N GLY A 112 10.19 12.02 11.67
CA GLY A 112 9.65 13.36 11.97
C GLY A 112 9.96 14.50 11.00
N ASP A 113 10.62 14.27 9.84
CA ASP A 113 10.83 15.36 8.87
C ASP A 113 9.53 15.84 8.20
N ASP A 114 8.50 14.98 8.11
CA ASP A 114 7.15 15.39 7.67
C ASP A 114 6.44 16.34 8.67
N LYS A 115 6.89 16.40 9.93
CA LYS A 115 6.33 17.33 10.95
C LYS A 115 6.96 18.72 10.93
N LYS A 116 7.97 18.98 10.08
CA LYS A 116 8.64 20.29 10.04
C LYS A 116 7.99 21.31 9.10
N ASN A 117 7.00 20.93 8.28
CA ASN A 117 6.42 21.85 7.30
C ASN A 117 5.07 22.48 7.69
N ASP A 118 4.62 22.33 8.93
CA ASP A 118 3.38 22.97 9.43
C ASP A 118 3.60 23.87 10.66
N THR A 119 4.84 24.33 10.88
CA THR A 119 5.05 25.50 11.77
C THR A 119 4.99 26.75 10.90
N LYS A 120 3.78 27.11 10.47
CA LYS A 120 3.51 28.48 10.02
C LYS A 120 3.95 29.39 11.16
N ALA A 121 5.02 30.14 10.91
CA ALA A 121 5.68 31.00 11.87
C ALA A 121 4.65 31.77 12.70
N ALA A 122 4.74 31.61 14.02
CA ALA A 122 4.10 32.50 14.95
C ALA A 122 4.67 33.90 14.68
N ASN A 123 3.89 34.77 14.06
CA ASN A 123 4.13 36.20 14.06
C ASN A 123 3.95 36.68 15.51
N TYR A 124 4.96 36.44 16.35
CA TYR A 124 5.17 37.26 17.53
C TYR A 124 5.71 38.59 17.04
N SER A 125 4.81 39.52 16.74
CA SER A 125 5.17 40.94 16.64
C SER A 125 5.52 41.43 18.04
N ALA A 126 6.74 41.11 18.48
CA ALA A 126 7.43 41.85 19.51
C ALA A 126 7.89 43.17 18.87
N ALA A 127 7.11 44.23 19.07
CA ALA A 127 7.56 45.61 18.87
C ALA A 127 7.30 46.35 20.18
N THR A 128 8.32 46.33 21.03
CA THR A 128 8.57 47.36 22.03
C THR A 128 9.07 48.59 21.26
N ASP A 129 8.50 49.77 21.50
CA ASP A 129 9.27 51.01 21.52
C ASP A 129 8.55 52.08 22.38
N SER A 130 9.28 52.47 23.43
CA SER A 130 9.34 53.71 24.23
C SER A 130 8.10 54.59 24.45
#